data_AF-A0A2H5WRE8-F1
#
_entry.id   AF-A0A2H5WRE8-F1
#
_cell.length_a   1.000
_cell.length_b   1.000
_cell.length_c   1.000
_cell.angle_alpha   90.00
_cell.angle_beta   90.00
_cell.angle_gamma   90.00
#
_symmetry.space_group_name_H-M   'P 1'
#
loop_
_entity.id
_entity.type
_entity.pdbx_description
1 polymer ?
#
loop_
_entity_poly.entity_id
_entity_poly.type
_entity_poly.pdbx_seq_one_letter_code
_entity_poly.pdbx_strand_id
1 'polypeptide(L)'
;MWGLTASDGPDGYRAYGAPGDIEHDGTVAPTAAITSLIFTPEESLKALRAIYERYHPKLWGRYGFGNAFNVERDWWDREVIGIDLGMMALAIGNYETRLIWELSARIPAIQRGLKAAGFRAVSEDERRAPIRRV
;
A
#
# COMPACT_ATOMS: atom_id res chain seq x y z
N MET A 1 14.42 -2.15 -1.71
CA MET A 1 13.17 -1.66 -2.34
C MET A 1 12.26 -2.88 -2.46
N TRP A 2 10.97 -2.74 -2.16
CA TRP A 2 10.02 -3.86 -2.17
C TRP A 2 8.61 -3.34 -2.48
N GLY A 3 7.72 -4.24 -2.88
CA GLY A 3 6.32 -3.96 -3.11
C GLY A 3 5.74 -4.82 -4.22
N LEU A 4 5.08 -5.93 -3.86
CA LEU A 4 4.37 -6.79 -4.80
C LEU A 4 2.87 -6.67 -4.52
N THR A 5 2.14 -6.22 -5.53
CA THR A 5 0.67 -6.17 -5.55
C THR A 5 0.22 -6.17 -7.00
N ALA A 6 -1.06 -6.44 -7.25
CA ALA A 6 -1.60 -6.33 -8.59
C ALA A 6 -1.37 -4.92 -9.17
N SER A 7 -0.78 -4.85 -10.35
CA SER A 7 -0.35 -3.61 -11.00
C SER A 7 -0.11 -3.84 -12.49
N ASP A 8 0.14 -2.76 -13.23
CA ASP A 8 0.73 -2.84 -14.55
C ASP A 8 2.16 -3.39 -14.47
N GLY A 9 2.59 -3.95 -15.59
CA GLY A 9 3.89 -4.56 -15.78
C GLY A 9 4.34 -4.46 -17.23
N PRO A 10 5.60 -4.81 -17.52
CA PRO A 10 6.19 -4.67 -18.85
C PRO A 10 5.50 -5.52 -19.93
N ASP A 11 4.80 -6.59 -19.53
CA ASP A 11 4.02 -7.46 -20.43
C ASP A 11 2.50 -7.32 -20.20
N GLY A 12 2.06 -6.20 -19.63
CA GLY A 12 0.68 -5.93 -19.25
C GLY A 12 0.39 -6.16 -17.77
N TYR A 13 -0.88 -6.06 -17.40
CA TYR A 13 -1.35 -6.16 -16.03
C TYR A 13 -1.20 -7.57 -15.45
N ARG A 14 -0.74 -7.68 -14.20
CA ARG A 14 -0.65 -8.95 -13.46
C ARG A 14 -0.99 -8.78 -11.99
N ALA A 15 -1.46 -9.86 -11.36
CA ALA A 15 -1.74 -9.91 -9.93
C ALA A 15 -0.49 -10.29 -9.11
N TYR A 16 0.56 -9.47 -9.16
CA TYR A 16 1.83 -9.79 -8.49
C TYR A 16 1.63 -10.05 -6.98
N GLY A 17 2.20 -11.14 -6.48
CA GLY A 17 2.16 -11.50 -5.06
C GLY A 17 0.83 -12.09 -4.58
N ALA A 18 -0.11 -12.38 -5.47
CA ALA A 18 -1.35 -13.08 -5.12
C ALA A 18 -1.08 -14.52 -4.64
N PRO A 19 -1.75 -15.00 -3.57
CA PRO A 19 -1.61 -16.40 -3.14
C PRO A 19 -1.98 -17.39 -4.24
N GLY A 20 -1.17 -18.43 -4.41
CA GLY A 20 -1.37 -19.46 -5.44
C GLY A 20 -0.65 -19.19 -6.76
N ASP A 21 -0.14 -17.97 -6.96
CA ASP A 21 0.66 -17.59 -8.13
C ASP A 21 1.71 -16.54 -7.72
N ILE A 22 2.70 -16.99 -6.91
CA ILE A 22 3.81 -16.14 -6.43
C ILE A 22 4.86 -15.98 -7.54
N GLU A 23 4.41 -15.73 -8.76
CA GLU A 23 5.28 -15.35 -9.86
C GLU A 23 5.45 -13.83 -9.87
N HIS A 24 6.69 -13.38 -9.93
CA HIS A 24 7.01 -11.98 -10.14
C HIS A 24 8.15 -11.87 -11.14
N ASP A 25 8.12 -10.85 -11.99
CA ASP A 25 9.14 -10.57 -13.00
C ASP A 25 10.11 -9.45 -12.57
N GLY A 26 10.10 -9.11 -11.27
CA GLY A 26 10.89 -8.01 -10.70
C GLY A 26 10.18 -6.66 -10.74
N THR A 27 8.94 -6.59 -11.26
CA THR A 27 8.11 -5.38 -11.19
C THR A 27 7.75 -5.06 -9.75
N VAL A 28 7.95 -3.80 -9.38
CA VAL A 28 7.68 -3.26 -8.05
C VAL A 28 6.61 -2.17 -8.16
N ALA A 29 5.59 -2.28 -7.32
CA ALA A 29 4.50 -1.30 -7.23
C ALA A 29 4.61 -0.51 -5.92
N PRO A 30 4.83 0.82 -5.96
CA PRO A 30 4.94 1.66 -4.75
C PRO A 30 3.73 1.57 -3.82
N THR A 31 2.53 1.34 -4.39
CA THR A 31 1.27 1.20 -3.63
C THR A 31 1.35 0.12 -2.54
N ALA A 32 2.03 -1.00 -2.79
CA ALA A 32 2.21 -2.06 -1.80
C ALA A 32 2.96 -1.56 -0.55
N ALA A 33 4.05 -0.82 -0.74
CA ALA A 33 4.83 -0.30 0.37
C ALA A 33 4.12 0.85 1.09
N ILE A 34 3.48 1.78 0.37
CA ILE A 34 2.74 2.91 0.97
C ILE A 34 1.55 2.41 1.79
N THR A 35 0.74 1.52 1.23
CA THR A 35 -0.45 1.00 1.93
C THR A 35 -0.08 0.17 3.17
N SER A 36 1.13 -0.36 3.20
CA SER A 36 1.68 -1.07 4.36
C SER A 36 2.22 -0.16 5.46
N LEU A 37 2.27 1.17 5.30
CA LEU A 37 2.74 2.10 6.35
C LEU A 37 2.02 1.91 7.69
N ILE A 38 0.73 1.57 7.65
CA ILE A 38 -0.08 1.33 8.85
C ILE A 38 0.36 0.09 9.64
N PHE A 39 1.07 -0.84 8.99
CA PHE A 39 1.60 -2.06 9.57
C PHE A 39 3.12 -1.96 9.77
N THR A 40 3.91 -1.73 8.71
CA THR A 40 5.38 -1.75 8.71
C THR A 40 5.97 -0.38 8.40
N PRO A 41 5.82 0.63 9.28
CA PRO A 41 6.16 2.01 8.95
C PRO A 41 7.64 2.21 8.64
N GLU A 42 8.53 1.59 9.42
CA GLU A 42 9.98 1.74 9.24
C GLU A 42 10.43 1.15 7.89
N GLU A 43 10.02 -0.07 7.60
CA GLU A 43 10.38 -0.80 6.38
C GLU A 43 9.75 -0.18 5.13
N SER A 44 8.49 0.25 5.23
CA SER A 44 7.79 0.98 4.17
C SER A 44 8.48 2.30 3.87
N LEU A 45 8.77 3.12 4.88
CA LEU A 45 9.46 4.40 4.67
C LEU A 45 10.87 4.21 4.10
N LYS A 46 11.63 3.22 4.57
CA LYS A 46 12.95 2.88 3.99
C LYS A 46 12.83 2.52 2.51
N ALA A 47 11.85 1.71 2.14
CA ALA A 47 11.63 1.33 0.74
C ALA A 47 11.23 2.54 -0.12
N LEU A 48 10.29 3.36 0.35
CA LEU A 48 9.79 4.52 -0.37
C LEU A 48 10.85 5.60 -0.55
N ARG A 49 11.68 5.86 0.47
CA ARG A 49 12.84 6.76 0.35
C ARG A 49 13.81 6.26 -0.71
N ALA A 50 14.15 4.96 -0.68
CA ALA A 50 15.05 4.39 -1.67
C ALA A 50 14.49 4.47 -3.10
N ILE A 51 13.19 4.24 -3.30
CA ILE A 51 12.52 4.38 -4.62
C ILE A 51 12.57 5.85 -5.06
N TYR A 52 12.19 6.77 -4.18
CA TYR A 52 12.17 8.20 -4.47
C TYR A 52 13.57 8.72 -4.83
N GLU A 53 14.56 8.51 -3.96
CA GLU A 53 15.92 9.03 -4.14
C GLU A 53 16.59 8.52 -5.43
N ARG A 54 16.32 7.27 -5.81
CA ARG A 54 16.93 6.65 -7.01
C ARG A 54 16.17 6.94 -8.30
N TYR A 55 14.84 6.99 -8.23
CA TYR A 55 13.99 6.91 -9.42
C TYR A 55 12.98 8.05 -9.54
N HIS A 56 13.04 9.07 -8.68
CA HIS A 56 12.13 10.22 -8.71
C HIS A 56 11.90 10.80 -10.11
N PRO A 57 12.93 11.11 -10.94
CA PRO A 57 12.70 11.66 -12.27
C PRO A 57 11.92 10.75 -13.22
N LYS A 58 11.96 9.44 -13.01
CA LYS A 58 11.34 8.43 -13.88
C LYS A 58 9.94 8.02 -13.41
N LEU A 59 9.70 7.98 -12.10
CA LEU A 59 8.50 7.39 -11.51
C LEU A 59 7.60 8.41 -10.79
N TRP A 60 8.11 9.60 -10.44
CA TRP A 60 7.32 10.63 -9.78
C TRP A 60 6.66 11.57 -10.80
N GLY A 61 5.40 11.89 -10.56
CA GLY A 61 4.58 12.72 -11.43
C GLY A 61 3.66 13.66 -10.65
N ARG A 62 2.68 14.24 -11.36
CA ARG A 62 1.72 15.20 -10.82
C ARG A 62 0.97 14.69 -9.58
N TYR A 63 0.72 13.38 -9.52
CA TYR A 63 -0.08 12.73 -8.49
C TYR A 63 0.75 11.85 -7.54
N GLY A 64 2.08 12.03 -7.51
CA GLY A 64 2.99 11.21 -6.70
C GLY A 64 3.65 10.10 -7.52
N PHE A 65 3.87 8.94 -6.89
CA PHE A 65 4.41 7.76 -7.58
C PHE A 65 3.43 7.25 -8.65
N GLY A 66 3.98 6.85 -9.80
CA GLY A 66 3.26 6.05 -10.79
C GLY A 66 2.97 4.62 -10.32
N ASN A 67 2.28 3.85 -11.15
CA ASN A 67 1.73 2.55 -10.78
C ASN A 67 2.79 1.52 -10.40
N ALA A 68 3.80 1.34 -11.27
CA ALA A 68 4.83 0.33 -11.11
C ALA A 68 6.09 0.65 -11.91
N PHE A 69 7.17 -0.10 -11.65
CA PHE A 69 8.41 -0.04 -12.42
C PHE A 69 9.15 -1.37 -12.39
N ASN A 70 9.96 -1.61 -13.43
CA ASN A 70 10.84 -2.76 -13.51
C ASN A 70 12.24 -2.27 -13.94
N VAL A 71 13.20 -2.32 -13.00
CA VAL A 71 14.55 -1.79 -13.21
C VAL A 71 15.33 -2.65 -14.21
N GLU A 72 15.18 -3.97 -14.15
CA GLU A 72 15.91 -4.91 -15.02
C GLU A 72 15.51 -4.76 -16.49
N ARG A 73 14.26 -4.38 -16.74
CA ARG A 73 13.71 -4.15 -18.09
C ARG A 73 13.68 -2.68 -18.52
N ASP A 74 14.25 -1.77 -17.72
CA ASP A 74 14.15 -0.30 -17.88
C ASP A 74 12.73 0.18 -18.22
N TRP A 75 11.73 -0.40 -17.57
CA TRP A 75 10.32 -0.10 -17.78
C TRP A 75 9.76 0.72 -16.61
N TRP A 76 9.04 1.79 -16.94
CA TRP A 76 8.58 2.78 -15.98
C TRP A 76 7.16 3.19 -16.29
N ASP A 77 6.23 2.88 -15.40
CA ASP A 77 4.85 3.32 -15.52
C ASP A 77 4.58 4.53 -14.64
N ARG A 78 4.25 5.65 -15.30
CA ARG A 78 3.93 6.93 -14.67
C ARG A 78 2.43 7.17 -14.58
N GLU A 79 1.62 6.25 -15.08
CA GLU A 79 0.17 6.30 -14.95
C GLU A 79 -0.24 6.11 -13.49
N VAL A 80 -1.44 6.58 -13.18
CA VAL A 80 -2.05 6.41 -11.86
C VAL A 80 -3.40 5.75 -12.01
N ILE A 81 -3.57 4.64 -11.31
CA ILE A 81 -4.82 3.90 -11.27
C ILE A 81 -5.57 4.31 -10.00
N GLY A 82 -6.86 4.62 -10.12
CA GLY A 82 -7.65 5.15 -9.00
C GLY A 82 -7.68 4.24 -7.78
N ILE A 83 -7.65 2.90 -7.97
CA ILE A 83 -7.57 1.95 -6.86
C ILE A 83 -6.25 2.09 -6.10
N ASP A 84 -5.13 2.22 -6.81
CA ASP A 84 -3.81 2.31 -6.17
C ASP A 84 -3.59 3.68 -5.53
N LEU A 85 -3.83 4.75 -6.28
CA LEU A 85 -3.70 6.12 -5.77
C LEU A 85 -4.63 6.37 -4.58
N GLY A 86 -5.88 5.92 -4.68
CA GLY A 86 -6.87 6.03 -3.61
C GLY A 86 -6.44 5.29 -2.35
N MET A 87 -6.00 4.03 -2.49
CA MET A 87 -5.49 3.25 -1.35
C MET A 87 -4.26 3.92 -0.72
N MET A 88 -3.30 4.39 -1.51
CA MET A 88 -2.12 5.10 -1.02
C MET A 88 -2.51 6.32 -0.18
N ALA A 89 -3.40 7.17 -0.69
CA ALA A 89 -3.85 8.37 0.02
C ALA A 89 -4.56 8.05 1.35
N LEU A 90 -5.46 7.06 1.35
CA LEU A 90 -6.19 6.64 2.55
C LEU A 90 -5.25 6.01 3.60
N ALA A 91 -4.28 5.22 3.16
CA ALA A 91 -3.30 4.59 4.04
C ALA A 91 -2.39 5.62 4.69
N ILE A 92 -1.90 6.61 3.94
CA ILE A 92 -1.12 7.73 4.50
C ILE A 92 -1.96 8.48 5.53
N GLY A 93 -3.20 8.84 5.21
CA GLY A 93 -4.09 9.53 6.16
C GLY A 93 -4.30 8.75 7.47
N ASN A 94 -4.46 7.42 7.38
CA ASN A 94 -4.57 6.57 8.56
C ASN A 94 -3.26 6.41 9.33
N TYR A 95 -2.13 6.33 8.63
CA TYR A 95 -0.82 6.27 9.25
C TYR A 95 -0.55 7.54 10.09
N GLU A 96 -0.80 8.72 9.51
CA GLU A 96 -0.56 10.02 10.14
C GLU A 96 -1.55 10.34 11.27
N THR A 97 -2.85 10.07 11.07
CA THR A 97 -3.91 10.61 11.94
C THR A 97 -5.01 9.63 12.31
N ARG A 98 -5.02 8.42 11.75
CA ARG A 98 -6.11 7.44 11.89
C ARG A 98 -7.48 7.93 11.40
N LEU A 99 -7.54 9.05 10.66
CA LEU A 99 -8.78 9.75 10.31
C LEU A 99 -9.83 8.86 9.65
N ILE A 100 -9.44 8.06 8.65
CA ILE A 100 -10.41 7.26 7.87
C ILE A 100 -10.97 6.14 8.74
N TRP A 101 -10.15 5.52 9.58
CA TRP A 101 -10.61 4.54 10.56
C TRP A 101 -11.56 5.15 11.59
N GLU A 102 -11.24 6.31 12.13
CA GLU A 102 -12.10 6.99 13.11
C GLU A 102 -13.45 7.40 12.52
N LEU A 103 -13.45 7.95 11.30
CA LEU A 103 -14.68 8.28 10.59
C LEU A 103 -15.51 7.03 10.33
N SER A 104 -14.90 5.97 9.83
CA SER A 104 -15.60 4.70 9.53
C SER A 104 -16.18 4.06 10.79
N ALA A 105 -15.42 4.05 11.90
CA ALA A 105 -15.86 3.47 13.17
C ALA A 105 -17.06 4.20 13.79
N ARG A 106 -17.29 5.47 13.43
CA ARG A 106 -18.44 6.27 13.90
C ARG A 106 -19.72 6.01 13.11
N ILE A 107 -19.66 5.35 11.94
CA ILE A 107 -20.83 5.12 11.10
C ILE A 107 -21.71 4.01 11.71
N PRO A 108 -22.97 4.28 12.10
CA PRO A 108 -23.82 3.27 12.74
C PRO A 108 -24.09 2.03 11.88
N ALA A 109 -24.13 2.19 10.55
CA ALA A 109 -24.31 1.07 9.62
C ALA A 109 -23.10 0.11 9.66
N ILE A 110 -21.87 0.63 9.71
CA ILE A 110 -20.65 -0.18 9.82
C ILE A 110 -20.64 -0.92 11.17
N GLN A 111 -20.95 -0.23 12.27
CA GLN A 111 -21.02 -0.84 13.60
C GLN A 111 -22.03 -2.01 13.65
N ARG A 112 -23.23 -1.81 13.09
CA ARG A 112 -24.25 -2.87 13.01
C ARG A 112 -23.78 -4.04 12.15
N GLY A 113 -23.16 -3.76 11.00
CA GLY A 113 -22.62 -4.79 10.10
C GLY A 113 -21.54 -5.63 10.77
N LEU A 114 -20.56 -5.00 11.42
CA LEU A 114 -19.51 -5.69 12.16
C LEU A 114 -20.09 -6.56 13.30
N LYS A 115 -21.04 -6.03 14.07
CA LYS A 115 -21.72 -6.79 15.13
C LYS A 115 -22.47 -8.00 14.58
N ALA A 116 -23.22 -7.81 13.48
CA ALA A 116 -23.97 -8.89 12.84
C ALA A 116 -23.05 -9.99 12.28
N ALA A 117 -21.86 -9.62 11.80
CA ALA A 117 -20.82 -10.55 11.36
C ALA A 117 -20.01 -11.17 12.51
N GLY A 118 -20.32 -10.87 13.78
CA GLY A 118 -19.67 -11.47 14.94
C GLY A 118 -18.32 -10.85 15.34
N PHE A 119 -17.93 -9.73 14.72
CA PHE A 119 -16.72 -9.01 15.11
C PHE A 119 -16.86 -8.42 16.52
N ARG A 120 -15.73 -8.35 17.23
CA ARG A 120 -15.65 -7.77 18.58
C ARG A 120 -14.54 -6.73 18.60
N ALA A 121 -14.79 -5.63 19.31
CA ALA A 121 -13.74 -4.68 19.59
C ALA A 121 -12.67 -5.36 20.44
N VAL A 122 -11.42 -5.23 20.03
CA VAL A 122 -10.24 -5.64 20.78
C VAL A 122 -9.37 -4.41 21.02
N SER A 123 -8.73 -4.35 22.19
CA SER A 123 -7.58 -3.47 22.36
C SER A 123 -6.38 -4.12 21.69
N GLU A 124 -5.67 -3.37 20.86
CA GLU A 124 -4.39 -3.81 20.33
C GLU A 124 -3.38 -3.84 21.49
N ASP A 125 -2.87 -5.03 21.83
CA ASP A 125 -1.73 -5.13 22.74
C ASP A 125 -0.49 -4.73 21.94
N GLU A 126 0.09 -3.56 22.23
CA GLU A 126 1.29 -3.05 21.55
C GLU A 126 2.47 -4.05 21.60
N ARG A 127 2.47 -5.00 22.54
CA ARG A 127 3.47 -6.07 22.64
C ARG A 127 3.24 -7.24 21.68
N ARG A 128 2.04 -7.34 21.10
CA ARG A 128 1.61 -8.41 20.18
C ARG A 128 1.07 -7.87 18.85
N ALA A 129 1.12 -6.56 18.64
CA ALA A 129 0.68 -5.92 17.40
C ALA A 129 1.49 -6.50 16.21
N PRO A 130 0.82 -6.96 15.14
CA PRO A 130 1.47 -7.77 14.12
C PRO A 130 2.60 -7.04 13.38
N ILE A 131 2.57 -5.71 13.22
CA ILE A 131 3.72 -4.78 13.24
C ILE A 131 3.21 -3.35 13.57
N ARG A 132 3.93 -2.67 14.46
CA ARG A 132 4.21 -1.21 14.52
C ARG A 132 5.37 -1.02 15.51
N ARG A 133 6.51 -0.45 15.10
CA ARG A 133 7.40 0.26 16.04
C ARG A 133 7.93 1.55 15.42
N VAL A 134 7.40 2.65 15.93
CA VAL A 134 8.10 3.93 16.17
C VAL A 134 7.67 4.38 17.56
#